data_AF-A0A968B6H9-F1
#
_entry.id   AF-A0A968B6H9-F1
#
_cell.length_a   1.000
_cell.length_b   1.000
_cell.length_c   1.000
_cell.angle_alpha   90.00
_cell.angle_beta   90.00
_cell.angle_gamma   90.00
#
_symmetry.space_group_name_H-M   'P 1'
#
loop_
_entity.id
_entity.type
_entity.pdbx_description
1 polymer ?
#
loop_
_entity_poly.entity_id
_entity_poly.type
_entity_poly.pdbx_seq_one_letter_code
_entity_poly.pdbx_strand_id
1 'polypeptide(L)'
;IVRPLLLEYPDDPETWNLADQYLWGDAFLIAPILSQGAYSRDVYLPDGTWIDFWDEAIYPGTQTVTVSQSLSRMPIFIKAGSVIPRTPPRNFVLQHHLDTLLVDIYPANRGVFSLYEDDGQTLAYRNGEFALTTLGFDQSGSMLTLSVNPSGGSFSGQPAQRTYLYRIHLADHAPDSVAWNGQLIPRDADSLSLMDADVGWAFQPAKNQLLILGDSPTSQTLVANVYGFSSLNQIQVSNKIPTGFVLRQNYPNPFNPSTTIEFELPRAAQVSLVVYNILGEEVETMVSERLNSGIHRYTWEATDFPSGLYIYRLKAGKSVQSRKMVLLR
;
A
#
# COMPACT_ATOMS: atom_id res chain seq x y z
N ILE A 1 15.36 2.12 9.42
CA ILE A 1 14.52 2.92 8.49
C ILE A 1 14.01 2.03 7.36
N VAL A 2 14.89 1.45 6.53
CA VAL A 2 14.51 0.37 5.59
C VAL A 2 14.71 -0.99 6.26
N ARG A 3 13.76 -1.91 6.09
CA ARG A 3 13.83 -3.27 6.62
C ARG A 3 13.51 -4.31 5.53
N PRO A 4 14.40 -5.28 5.27
CA PRO A 4 14.09 -6.44 4.45
C PRO A 4 12.93 -7.25 5.02
N LEU A 5 12.09 -7.81 4.16
CA LEU A 5 10.91 -8.58 4.60
C LEU A 5 11.28 -9.84 5.37
N LEU A 6 12.38 -10.51 5.01
CA LEU A 6 12.86 -11.69 5.74
C LEU A 6 13.18 -11.42 7.22
N LEU A 7 13.52 -10.18 7.59
CA LEU A 7 13.80 -9.84 8.99
C LEU A 7 12.51 -9.60 9.79
N GLU A 8 11.46 -9.11 9.14
CA GLU A 8 10.17 -8.85 9.77
C GLU A 8 9.27 -10.10 9.77
N TYR A 9 9.44 -10.97 8.76
CA TYR A 9 8.65 -12.18 8.54
C TYR A 9 9.57 -13.41 8.35
N PRO A 10 10.39 -13.78 9.34
CA PRO A 10 11.40 -14.84 9.18
C PRO A 10 10.81 -16.23 8.92
N ASP A 11 9.58 -16.49 9.39
CA ASP A 11 8.88 -17.77 9.22
C ASP A 11 8.11 -17.87 7.90
N ASP A 12 8.16 -16.83 7.06
CA ASP A 12 7.54 -16.79 5.74
C ASP A 12 8.58 -17.03 4.62
N PRO A 13 8.65 -18.24 4.03
CA PRO A 13 9.67 -18.59 3.05
C PRO A 13 9.64 -17.75 1.77
N GLU A 14 8.47 -17.19 1.42
CA GLU A 14 8.34 -16.31 0.27
C GLU A 14 9.18 -15.03 0.45
N THR A 15 9.53 -14.66 1.68
CA THR A 15 10.32 -13.45 1.97
C THR A 15 11.83 -13.64 1.88
N TRP A 16 12.34 -14.88 1.93
CA TRP A 16 13.77 -15.16 2.09
C TRP A 16 14.64 -14.68 0.92
N ASN A 17 14.07 -14.68 -0.29
CA ASN A 17 14.75 -14.25 -1.52
C ASN A 17 14.11 -13.00 -2.17
N LEU A 18 13.21 -12.30 -1.47
CA LEU A 18 12.62 -11.05 -1.95
C LEU A 18 13.57 -9.87 -1.71
N ALA A 19 14.23 -9.42 -2.78
CA ALA A 19 15.21 -8.33 -2.75
C ALA A 19 14.70 -7.02 -3.39
N ASP A 20 13.51 -7.03 -4.02
CA ASP A 20 12.96 -5.94 -4.83
C ASP A 20 11.73 -5.26 -4.20
N GLN A 21 11.50 -5.54 -2.91
CA GLN A 21 10.50 -4.91 -2.06
C GLN A 21 10.99 -4.86 -0.61
N TYR A 22 10.60 -3.83 0.13
CA TYR A 22 11.09 -3.60 1.50
C TYR A 22 10.07 -2.83 2.33
N LEU A 23 10.20 -2.90 3.66
CA LEU A 23 9.45 -2.02 4.55
C LEU A 23 10.20 -0.71 4.79
N TRP A 24 9.46 0.39 4.79
CA TRP A 24 9.91 1.68 5.30
C TRP A 24 9.21 1.99 6.62
N GLY A 25 9.97 1.93 7.71
CA GLY A 25 9.41 1.82 9.05
C GLY A 25 8.64 0.51 9.21
N ASP A 26 7.58 0.54 10.03
CA ASP A 26 6.71 -0.61 10.28
C ASP A 26 5.43 -0.59 9.42
N ALA A 27 5.14 0.56 8.80
CA ALA A 27 3.85 0.85 8.19
C ALA A 27 3.82 0.65 6.66
N PHE A 28 4.91 0.99 5.96
CA PHE A 28 4.91 1.05 4.50
C PHE A 28 5.65 -0.13 3.88
N LEU A 29 5.00 -0.88 2.99
CA LEU A 29 5.65 -1.77 2.04
C LEU A 29 5.87 -1.02 0.74
N ILE A 30 7.12 -0.94 0.32
CA ILE A 30 7.56 -0.24 -0.89
C ILE A 30 8.04 -1.26 -1.91
N ALA A 31 7.51 -1.16 -3.13
CA ALA A 31 7.79 -2.07 -4.22
C ALA A 31 8.14 -1.28 -5.49
N PRO A 32 9.41 -0.80 -5.65
CA PRO A 32 9.81 0.03 -6.78
C PRO A 32 9.69 -0.67 -8.14
N ILE A 33 9.30 0.05 -9.20
CA ILE A 33 9.33 -0.51 -10.57
C ILE A 33 10.75 -0.38 -11.12
N LEU A 34 11.45 -1.50 -11.28
CA LEU A 34 12.88 -1.53 -11.63
C LEU A 34 13.15 -1.76 -13.13
N SER A 35 12.13 -2.16 -13.90
CA SER A 35 12.28 -2.49 -15.34
C SER A 35 11.74 -1.37 -16.22
N GLN A 36 12.56 -0.90 -17.16
CA GLN A 36 12.16 0.11 -18.15
C GLN A 36 10.98 -0.40 -18.98
N GLY A 37 9.89 0.39 -19.06
CA GLY A 37 8.69 0.04 -19.83
C GLY A 37 7.75 -0.96 -19.16
N ALA A 38 7.99 -1.36 -17.90
CA ALA A 38 7.05 -2.19 -17.16
C ALA A 38 5.77 -1.42 -16.79
N TYR A 39 4.61 -1.96 -17.18
CA TYR A 39 3.27 -1.44 -16.85
C TYR A 39 2.59 -2.21 -15.73
N SER A 40 3.24 -3.25 -15.23
CA SER A 40 2.79 -4.02 -14.07
C SER A 40 3.97 -4.65 -13.36
N ARG A 41 3.83 -4.90 -12.06
CA ARG A 41 4.72 -5.77 -11.30
C ARG A 41 3.94 -6.62 -10.33
N ASP A 42 4.50 -7.77 -10.01
CA ASP A 42 4.03 -8.59 -8.92
C ASP A 42 4.61 -8.05 -7.61
N VAL A 43 3.79 -8.03 -6.56
CA VAL A 43 4.16 -7.56 -5.23
C VAL A 43 3.68 -8.60 -4.23
N TYR A 44 4.60 -9.18 -3.48
CA TYR A 44 4.24 -10.08 -2.40
C TYR A 44 3.78 -9.27 -1.19
N LEU A 45 2.62 -9.57 -0.64
CA LEU A 45 2.10 -8.98 0.59
C LEU A 45 2.22 -10.05 1.68
N PRO A 46 3.10 -9.88 2.69
CA PRO A 46 3.25 -10.86 3.77
C PRO A 46 2.05 -10.79 4.73
N ASP A 47 2.06 -11.60 5.79
CA ASP A 47 0.94 -11.67 6.75
C ASP A 47 0.49 -10.28 7.29
N GLY A 48 -0.83 -10.13 7.39
CA GLY A 48 -1.51 -8.89 7.76
C GLY A 48 -2.62 -8.49 6.79
N THR A 49 -3.09 -7.24 6.91
CA THR A 49 -3.98 -6.59 5.94
C THR A 49 -3.27 -5.36 5.39
N TRP A 50 -3.29 -5.18 4.08
CA TRP A 50 -2.54 -4.16 3.37
C TRP A 50 -3.49 -3.26 2.59
N ILE A 51 -3.20 -1.97 2.56
CA ILE A 51 -4.05 -0.95 1.95
C ILE A 51 -3.20 -0.25 0.88
N ASP A 52 -3.62 -0.27 -0.38
CA ASP A 52 -2.92 0.47 -1.44
C ASP A 52 -2.94 1.96 -1.10
N PHE A 53 -1.76 2.59 -1.10
CA PHE A 53 -1.60 3.99 -0.70
C PHE A 53 -2.39 4.97 -1.58
N TRP A 54 -2.66 4.60 -2.84
CA TRP A 54 -3.18 5.51 -3.84
C TRP A 54 -4.69 5.49 -3.98
N ASP A 55 -5.30 4.31 -3.91
CA ASP A 55 -6.75 4.12 -4.10
C ASP A 55 -7.45 3.49 -2.88
N GLU A 56 -6.69 3.22 -1.80
CA GLU A 56 -7.17 2.62 -0.57
C GLU A 56 -7.80 1.21 -0.75
N ALA A 57 -7.48 0.50 -1.84
CA ALA A 57 -7.88 -0.89 -2.02
C ALA A 57 -7.27 -1.79 -0.93
N ILE A 58 -8.10 -2.63 -0.31
CA ILE A 58 -7.72 -3.47 0.83
C ILE A 58 -7.37 -4.88 0.36
N TYR A 59 -6.18 -5.36 0.66
CA TYR A 59 -5.68 -6.68 0.31
C TYR A 59 -5.38 -7.50 1.56
N PRO A 60 -5.79 -8.79 1.62
CA PRO A 60 -5.23 -9.70 2.60
C PRO A 60 -3.70 -9.86 2.41
N GLY A 61 -3.00 -10.30 3.44
CA GLY A 61 -1.61 -10.73 3.36
C GLY A 61 -1.46 -12.13 2.76
N THR A 62 -0.26 -12.70 2.92
CA THR A 62 0.17 -14.02 2.45
C THR A 62 -0.17 -14.32 0.99
N GLN A 63 -0.03 -13.32 0.12
CA GLN A 63 -0.33 -13.47 -1.30
C GLN A 63 0.48 -12.52 -2.18
N THR A 64 0.61 -12.87 -3.44
CA THR A 64 1.19 -11.99 -4.47
C THR A 64 0.10 -11.28 -5.25
N VAL A 65 0.17 -9.96 -5.33
CA VAL A 65 -0.75 -9.11 -6.08
C VAL A 65 -0.07 -8.56 -7.33
N THR A 66 -0.73 -8.64 -8.48
CA THR A 66 -0.26 -7.99 -9.71
C THR A 66 -0.77 -6.56 -9.76
N VAL A 67 0.13 -5.61 -9.52
CA VAL A 67 -0.17 -4.17 -9.60
C VAL A 67 0.05 -3.72 -11.03
N SER A 68 -1.03 -3.41 -11.75
CA SER A 68 -0.99 -2.89 -13.12
C SER A 68 -1.26 -1.38 -13.07
N GLN A 69 -0.21 -0.56 -12.97
CA GLN A 69 -0.37 0.89 -12.90
C GLN A 69 0.44 1.60 -13.98
N SER A 70 -0.12 2.73 -14.46
CA SER A 70 0.53 3.63 -15.43
C SER A 70 1.95 4.00 -14.97
N LEU A 71 2.81 4.42 -15.92
CA LEU A 71 4.22 4.85 -15.72
C LEU A 71 4.48 5.91 -14.62
N SER A 72 3.45 6.34 -13.88
CA SER A 72 3.49 7.47 -12.93
C SER A 72 3.32 7.10 -11.45
N ARG A 73 3.09 5.83 -11.07
CA ARG A 73 2.84 5.45 -9.66
C ARG A 73 3.71 4.28 -9.20
N MET A 74 4.41 4.49 -8.08
CA MET A 74 5.18 3.46 -7.39
C MET A 74 4.24 2.65 -6.48
N PRO A 75 4.23 1.31 -6.57
CA PRO A 75 3.46 0.49 -5.63
C PRO A 75 3.90 0.71 -4.18
N ILE A 76 2.95 1.17 -3.36
CA ILE A 76 3.12 1.46 -1.94
C ILE A 76 1.88 0.90 -1.25
N PHE A 77 2.10 0.06 -0.24
CA PHE A 77 1.03 -0.51 0.58
C PHE A 77 1.24 -0.13 2.04
N ILE A 78 0.15 0.13 2.75
CA ILE A 78 0.15 0.53 4.15
C ILE A 78 -0.46 -0.59 4.96
N LYS A 79 0.23 -1.03 6.01
CA LYS A 79 -0.28 -2.06 6.92
C LYS A 79 -1.47 -1.52 7.71
N ALA A 80 -2.61 -2.21 7.70
CA ALA A 80 -3.73 -1.89 8.57
C ALA A 80 -3.28 -1.94 10.05
N GLY A 81 -3.80 -1.06 10.89
CA GLY A 81 -3.28 -0.85 12.24
C GLY A 81 -2.22 0.25 12.35
N SER A 82 -1.80 0.83 11.23
CA SER A 82 -0.76 1.88 11.24
C SER A 82 -1.28 3.20 11.80
N VAL A 83 -0.45 3.80 12.66
CA VAL A 83 -0.56 5.18 13.13
C VAL A 83 0.63 5.95 12.57
N ILE A 84 0.38 6.91 11.69
CA ILE A 84 1.44 7.57 10.91
C ILE A 84 1.41 9.08 11.20
N PRO A 85 2.28 9.57 12.09
CA PRO A 85 2.43 11.00 12.31
C PRO A 85 3.16 11.67 11.15
N ARG A 86 2.72 12.87 10.79
CA ARG A 86 3.32 13.73 9.76
C ARG A 86 3.27 15.19 10.19
N THR A 87 4.23 15.98 9.71
CA THR A 87 4.14 17.43 9.79
C THR A 87 3.41 17.97 8.56
N PRO A 88 2.71 19.12 8.66
CA PRO A 88 2.19 19.83 7.50
C PRO A 88 3.28 20.10 6.45
N PRO A 89 2.95 20.13 5.15
CA PRO A 89 3.93 20.53 4.12
C PRO A 89 4.38 21.97 4.37
N ARG A 90 5.70 22.21 4.32
CA ARG A 90 6.34 23.50 4.66
C ARG A 90 5.97 24.70 3.75
N ASN A 91 5.14 24.50 2.73
CA ASN A 91 4.68 25.55 1.81
C ASN A 91 3.31 26.16 2.18
N PHE A 92 2.63 25.64 3.20
CA PHE A 92 1.41 26.26 3.70
C PHE A 92 1.76 27.39 4.66
N VAL A 93 1.43 28.63 4.26
CA VAL A 93 1.31 29.78 5.17
C VAL A 93 0.01 29.58 5.96
N LEU A 94 -0.04 28.56 6.80
CA LEU A 94 -1.04 28.46 7.86
C LEU A 94 -0.36 28.94 9.14
N GLN A 95 -1.05 29.79 9.87
CA GLN A 95 -0.62 30.48 11.08
C GLN A 95 -0.31 29.55 12.28
N HIS A 96 -0.20 28.24 12.07
CA HIS A 96 0.15 27.30 13.11
C HIS A 96 1.62 26.91 12.94
N HIS A 97 2.38 27.22 13.99
CA HIS A 97 3.80 26.95 14.12
C HIS A 97 4.07 25.42 14.13
N LEU A 98 5.22 24.97 14.62
CA LEU A 98 5.62 23.55 14.76
C LEU A 98 4.68 22.69 15.64
N ASP A 99 3.48 23.19 15.94
CA ASP A 99 2.57 22.71 16.96
C ASP A 99 1.47 21.81 16.36
N THR A 100 1.29 21.80 15.03
CA THR A 100 0.33 20.90 14.38
C THR A 100 0.96 19.56 14.01
N LEU A 101 0.41 18.48 14.55
CA LEU A 101 0.73 17.11 14.19
C LEU A 101 -0.43 16.50 13.39
N LEU A 102 -0.17 16.14 12.14
CA LEU A 102 -1.10 15.34 11.33
C LEU A 102 -0.92 13.88 11.73
N VAL A 103 -2.01 13.14 11.94
CA VAL A 103 -1.94 11.72 12.32
C VAL A 103 -2.87 10.91 11.45
N ASP A 104 -2.30 10.12 10.54
CA ASP A 104 -3.09 9.19 9.74
C ASP A 104 -3.32 7.89 10.49
N ILE A 105 -4.58 7.47 10.52
CA ILE A 105 -5.03 6.23 11.13
C ILE A 105 -5.53 5.33 10.00
N TYR A 106 -4.88 4.18 9.84
CA TYR A 106 -5.34 3.08 8.99
C TYR A 106 -6.01 2.03 9.87
N PRO A 107 -7.36 1.98 9.91
CA PRO A 107 -8.09 1.25 10.94
C PRO A 107 -7.77 -0.25 11.00
N ALA A 108 -7.82 -0.78 12.21
CA ALA A 108 -7.80 -2.19 12.57
C ALA A 108 -8.41 -2.30 13.98
N ASN A 109 -8.18 -3.41 14.72
CA ASN A 109 -8.61 -3.48 16.11
C ASN A 109 -7.81 -2.54 17.03
N ARG A 110 -6.52 -2.36 16.74
CA ARG A 110 -5.60 -1.56 17.54
C ARG A 110 -4.41 -1.11 16.71
N GLY A 111 -3.88 0.08 17.01
CA GLY A 111 -2.62 0.59 16.45
C GLY A 111 -1.89 1.47 17.45
N VAL A 112 -0.56 1.44 17.42
CA VAL A 112 0.29 2.24 18.33
C VAL A 112 1.53 2.73 17.58
N PHE A 113 1.96 3.95 17.88
CA PHE A 113 3.21 4.53 17.40
C PHE A 113 3.90 5.31 18.53
N SER A 114 5.22 5.18 18.63
CA SER A 114 6.04 5.97 19.56
C SER A 114 6.78 7.07 18.79
N LEU A 115 6.34 8.31 18.99
CA LEU A 115 6.92 9.50 18.39
C LEU A 115 8.13 9.96 19.20
N TYR A 116 9.29 9.94 18.55
CA TYR A 116 10.55 10.46 19.08
C TYR A 116 10.80 11.88 18.58
N GLU A 117 11.18 12.77 19.49
CA GLU A 117 11.49 14.16 19.19
C GLU A 117 12.66 14.68 20.03
N ASP A 118 13.52 15.45 19.40
CA ASP A 118 14.63 16.19 20.03
C ASP A 118 14.75 17.58 19.39
N ASP A 119 15.81 18.32 19.71
CA ASP A 119 16.02 19.66 19.15
C ASP A 119 16.40 19.67 17.64
N GLY A 120 16.65 18.49 17.06
CA GLY A 120 17.06 18.27 15.67
C GLY A 120 18.38 18.93 15.26
N GLN A 121 19.14 19.47 16.21
CA GLN A 121 20.27 20.38 15.96
C GLN A 121 21.54 19.97 16.70
N THR A 122 21.42 19.42 17.90
CA THR A 122 22.55 19.13 18.76
C THR A 122 22.65 17.64 19.08
N LEU A 123 23.67 17.26 19.87
CA LEU A 123 23.83 15.91 20.39
C LEU A 123 23.25 15.75 21.81
N ALA A 124 22.42 16.70 22.26
CA ALA A 124 21.85 16.71 23.61
C ALA A 124 20.99 15.46 23.90
N TYR A 125 20.40 14.84 22.88
CA TYR A 125 19.70 13.57 22.99
C TYR A 125 20.53 12.45 23.63
N ARG A 126 21.87 12.49 23.49
CA ARG A 126 22.79 11.52 24.13
C ARG A 126 22.81 11.65 25.65
N ASN A 127 22.40 12.80 26.18
CA ASN A 127 22.28 13.08 27.60
C ASN A 127 20.83 12.95 28.10
N GLY A 128 19.92 12.43 27.26
CA GLY A 128 18.51 12.25 27.62
C GLY A 128 17.59 13.42 27.26
N GLU A 129 18.08 14.44 26.53
CA GLU A 129 17.26 15.56 26.08
C GLU A 129 16.49 15.21 24.81
N PHE A 130 15.45 14.40 24.98
CA PHE A 130 14.48 14.02 23.96
C PHE A 130 13.12 13.73 24.61
N ALA A 131 12.08 13.69 23.79
CA ALA A 131 10.74 13.31 24.17
C ALA A 131 10.30 12.04 23.43
N LEU A 132 9.59 11.17 24.14
CA LEU A 132 8.85 10.04 23.58
C LEU A 132 7.37 10.20 23.89
N THR A 133 6.56 10.29 22.85
CA THR A 133 5.09 10.42 22.96
C THR A 133 4.44 9.22 22.30
N THR A 134 3.59 8.49 23.02
CA THR A 134 2.87 7.34 22.44
C THR A 134 1.52 7.81 21.91
N LEU A 135 1.26 7.57 20.63
CA LEU A 135 -0.02 7.77 19.97
C LEU A 135 -0.62 6.40 19.66
N GLY A 136 -1.94 6.28 19.72
CA GLY A 136 -2.57 5.01 19.39
C GLY A 136 -4.06 5.10 19.18
N PHE A 137 -4.64 3.99 18.79
CA PHE A 137 -6.06 3.78 18.77
C PHE A 137 -6.44 2.36 19.15
N ASP A 138 -7.66 2.22 19.68
CA ASP A 138 -8.30 0.96 19.97
C ASP A 138 -9.76 1.03 19.48
N GLN A 139 -10.21 0.00 18.77
CA GLN A 139 -11.58 -0.12 18.31
C GLN A 139 -12.29 -1.26 19.04
N SER A 140 -13.43 -0.95 19.65
CA SER A 140 -14.31 -1.91 20.32
C SER A 140 -15.73 -1.75 19.81
N GLY A 141 -16.18 -2.69 18.98
CA GLY A 141 -17.47 -2.57 18.29
C GLY A 141 -17.49 -1.34 17.38
N SER A 142 -18.48 -0.48 17.56
CA SER A 142 -18.62 0.79 16.83
C SER A 142 -17.98 1.99 17.53
N MET A 143 -17.16 1.77 18.57
CA MET A 143 -16.43 2.84 19.24
C MET A 143 -14.94 2.77 18.87
N LEU A 144 -14.44 3.80 18.20
CA LEU A 144 -13.01 4.01 17.97
C LEU A 144 -12.50 5.02 19.01
N THR A 145 -11.46 4.65 19.75
CA THR A 145 -10.82 5.52 20.74
C THR A 145 -9.42 5.86 20.27
N LEU A 146 -9.15 7.14 20.03
CA LEU A 146 -7.82 7.67 19.75
C LEU A 146 -7.20 8.15 21.07
N SER A 147 -5.90 7.95 21.24
CA SER A 147 -5.21 8.39 22.44
C SER A 147 -3.81 8.93 22.15
N VAL A 148 -3.40 9.89 22.98
CA VAL A 148 -2.00 10.33 23.09
C VAL A 148 -1.62 10.37 24.56
N ASN A 149 -0.55 9.69 24.90
CA ASN A 149 0.00 9.73 26.26
C ASN A 149 0.76 11.05 26.50
N PRO A 150 0.88 11.49 27.76
CA PRO A 150 1.81 12.56 28.11
C PRO A 150 3.21 12.28 27.56
N SER A 151 3.85 13.31 27.04
CA SER A 151 5.23 13.24 26.57
C SER A 151 6.16 12.83 27.71
N GLY A 152 6.91 11.74 27.51
CA GLY A 152 7.96 11.29 28.43
C GLY A 152 9.31 11.90 28.04
N GLY A 153 9.97 12.57 28.98
CA GLY A 153 11.21 13.31 28.71
C GLY A 153 10.96 14.74 28.19
N SER A 154 12.03 15.47 27.95
CA SER A 154 11.95 16.83 27.42
C SER A 154 13.19 17.25 26.64
N PHE A 155 13.03 18.26 25.78
CA PHE A 155 14.12 18.86 25.01
C PHE A 155 13.89 20.37 24.84
N SER A 156 14.97 21.09 24.50
CA SER A 156 14.89 22.53 24.25
C SER A 156 14.05 22.84 23.01
N GLY A 157 13.06 23.73 23.15
CA GLY A 157 12.14 24.09 22.05
C GLY A 157 10.93 23.17 21.90
N GLN A 158 10.73 22.23 22.83
CA GLN A 158 9.55 21.38 22.84
C GLN A 158 8.25 22.20 22.99
N PRO A 159 7.22 21.94 22.16
CA PRO A 159 5.94 22.62 22.29
C PRO A 159 5.21 22.18 23.57
N ALA A 160 4.69 23.15 24.32
CA ALA A 160 3.87 22.88 25.51
C ALA A 160 2.45 22.41 25.16
N GLN A 161 1.98 22.70 23.94
CA GLN A 161 0.67 22.34 23.41
C GLN A 161 0.82 21.94 21.94
N ARG A 162 -0.02 21.02 21.50
CA ARG A 162 -0.15 20.64 20.09
C ARG A 162 -1.58 20.71 19.62
N THR A 163 -1.73 21.05 18.35
CA THR A 163 -2.92 20.78 17.56
C THR A 163 -2.77 19.42 16.91
N TYR A 164 -3.73 18.52 17.11
CA TYR A 164 -3.77 17.24 16.43
C TYR A 164 -4.83 17.28 15.35
N LEU A 165 -4.45 16.94 14.12
CA LEU A 165 -5.38 16.66 13.04
C LEU A 165 -5.31 15.18 12.69
N TYR A 166 -6.24 14.41 13.23
CA TYR A 166 -6.40 13.01 12.86
C TYR A 166 -7.11 12.89 11.53
N ARG A 167 -6.57 12.04 10.66
CA ARG A 167 -7.23 11.58 9.45
C ARG A 167 -7.41 10.07 9.53
N ILE A 168 -8.65 9.64 9.73
CA ILE A 168 -9.01 8.25 9.80
C ILE A 168 -9.46 7.82 8.40
N HIS A 169 -8.68 6.93 7.79
CA HIS A 169 -8.93 6.39 6.47
C HIS A 169 -10.02 5.31 6.50
N LEU A 170 -10.59 5.00 5.33
CA LEU A 170 -11.58 3.93 5.17
C LEU A 170 -12.85 4.07 6.05
N ALA A 171 -13.17 5.25 6.57
CA ALA A 171 -14.42 5.48 7.30
C ALA A 171 -15.61 5.31 6.33
N ASP A 172 -16.48 4.33 6.60
CA ASP A 172 -17.54 3.94 5.66
C ASP A 172 -18.74 4.90 5.67
N HIS A 173 -18.97 5.57 6.80
CA HIS A 173 -19.96 6.63 6.96
C HIS A 173 -19.50 7.67 7.99
N ALA A 174 -20.26 8.76 8.10
CA ALA A 174 -20.05 9.73 9.17
C ALA A 174 -20.42 9.09 10.52
N PRO A 175 -19.58 9.21 11.56
CA PRO A 175 -19.92 8.73 12.90
C PRO A 175 -21.12 9.49 13.48
N ASP A 176 -21.74 8.91 14.52
CA ASP A 176 -22.85 9.53 15.25
C ASP A 176 -22.40 10.80 15.97
N SER A 177 -21.24 10.73 16.63
CA SER A 177 -20.63 11.85 17.35
C SER A 177 -19.16 11.60 17.67
N VAL A 178 -18.44 12.66 18.01
CA VAL A 178 -17.06 12.61 18.50
C VAL A 178 -16.98 13.37 19.82
N ALA A 179 -16.32 12.78 20.81
CA ALA A 179 -15.94 13.44 22.05
C ALA A 179 -14.42 13.68 22.10
N TRP A 180 -14.01 14.87 22.52
CA TRP A 180 -12.63 15.25 22.80
C TRP A 180 -12.46 15.45 24.31
N ASN A 181 -11.63 14.62 24.96
CA ASN A 181 -11.47 14.57 26.41
C ASN A 181 -12.81 14.47 27.17
N GLY A 182 -13.73 13.66 26.62
CA GLY A 182 -15.05 13.41 27.19
C GLY A 182 -16.14 14.45 26.86
N GLN A 183 -15.78 15.56 26.20
CA GLN A 183 -16.75 16.57 25.76
C GLN A 183 -17.10 16.37 24.29
N LEU A 184 -18.39 16.32 23.94
CA LEU A 184 -18.83 16.29 22.55
C LEU A 184 -18.36 17.55 21.80
N ILE A 185 -17.78 17.34 20.62
CA ILE A 185 -17.24 18.42 19.77
C ILE A 185 -18.10 18.62 18.52
N PRO A 186 -18.16 19.86 18.00
CA PRO A 186 -19.05 20.20 16.89
C PRO A 186 -18.66 19.44 15.62
N ARG A 187 -19.68 19.12 14.82
CA ARG A 187 -19.51 18.61 13.47
C ARG A 187 -19.46 19.78 12.50
N ASP A 188 -18.41 19.83 11.69
CA ASP A 188 -18.30 20.73 10.56
C ASP A 188 -18.88 20.09 9.29
N ALA A 189 -19.70 20.87 8.57
CA ALA A 189 -20.33 20.42 7.33
C ALA A 189 -19.34 20.37 6.15
N ASP A 190 -18.28 21.19 6.18
CA ASP A 190 -17.21 21.21 5.19
C ASP A 190 -15.86 20.97 5.88
N SER A 191 -15.08 20.04 5.34
CA SER A 191 -13.70 19.80 5.79
C SER A 191 -12.77 21.00 5.66
N LEU A 192 -13.10 21.98 4.80
CA LEU A 192 -12.33 23.23 4.70
C LEU A 192 -12.55 24.12 5.92
N SER A 193 -13.79 24.23 6.42
CA SER A 193 -14.08 25.07 7.60
C SER A 193 -13.49 24.49 8.88
N LEU A 194 -13.29 23.17 8.93
CA LEU A 194 -12.62 22.52 10.05
C LEU A 194 -11.21 23.07 10.29
N MET A 195 -10.48 23.47 9.24
CA MET A 195 -9.11 23.98 9.37
C MET A 195 -9.05 25.36 10.05
N ASP A 196 -10.18 26.07 10.11
CA ASP A 196 -10.30 27.37 10.77
C ASP A 196 -10.92 27.26 12.19
N ALA A 197 -11.25 26.04 12.65
CA ALA A 197 -11.86 25.77 13.94
C ALA A 197 -10.82 25.45 15.03
N ASP A 198 -11.14 25.74 16.30
CA ASP A 198 -10.29 25.36 17.45
C ASP A 198 -10.40 23.85 17.77
N VAL A 199 -11.60 23.29 17.57
CA VAL A 199 -11.91 21.88 17.80
C VAL A 199 -13.14 21.49 16.99
N GLY A 200 -13.12 20.30 16.40
CA GLY A 200 -14.24 19.84 15.59
C GLY A 200 -13.95 18.53 14.85
N TRP A 201 -14.93 18.06 14.10
CA TRP A 201 -14.75 16.92 13.21
C TRP A 201 -15.57 17.05 11.93
N ALA A 202 -15.08 16.46 10.85
CA ALA A 202 -15.75 16.46 9.55
C ALA A 202 -15.59 15.10 8.87
N PHE A 203 -16.63 14.65 8.15
CA PHE A 203 -16.57 13.45 7.32
C PHE A 203 -16.52 13.82 5.83
N GLN A 204 -15.57 13.23 5.11
CA GLN A 204 -15.34 13.42 3.68
C GLN A 204 -15.83 12.17 2.91
N PRO A 205 -17.11 12.11 2.50
CA PRO A 205 -17.67 10.91 1.87
C PRO A 205 -16.98 10.54 0.56
N ALA A 206 -16.54 11.51 -0.24
CA ALA A 206 -15.84 11.26 -1.50
C ALA A 206 -14.46 10.60 -1.32
N LYS A 207 -13.92 10.60 -0.10
CA LYS A 207 -12.61 10.03 0.24
C LYS A 207 -12.68 8.93 1.30
N ASN A 208 -13.87 8.63 1.84
CA ASN A 208 -14.03 7.74 3.00
C ASN A 208 -13.11 8.13 4.17
N GLN A 209 -13.02 9.43 4.46
CA GLN A 209 -12.10 9.97 5.46
C GLN A 209 -12.85 10.72 6.56
N LEU A 210 -12.57 10.40 7.82
CA LEU A 210 -13.00 11.17 8.97
C LEU A 210 -11.83 12.05 9.45
N LEU A 211 -12.08 13.33 9.62
CA LEU A 211 -11.14 14.31 10.16
C LEU A 211 -11.57 14.69 11.57
N ILE A 212 -10.62 14.74 12.51
CA ILE A 212 -10.84 15.21 13.87
C ILE A 212 -9.72 16.18 14.22
N LEU A 213 -10.08 17.37 14.65
CA LEU A 213 -9.17 18.45 15.01
C LEU A 213 -9.35 18.79 16.48
N GLY A 214 -8.25 18.98 17.20
CA GLY A 214 -8.28 19.59 18.51
C GLY A 214 -6.91 19.78 19.13
N ASP A 215 -6.85 20.71 20.07
CA ASP A 215 -5.65 21.00 20.83
C ASP A 215 -5.52 20.12 22.09
N SER A 216 -4.28 19.83 22.48
CA SER A 216 -3.96 19.18 23.75
C SER A 216 -2.58 19.59 24.28
N PRO A 217 -2.44 19.86 25.59
CA PRO A 217 -1.15 20.03 26.23
C PRO A 217 -0.30 18.76 26.10
N THR A 218 0.99 18.89 25.76
CA THR A 218 1.88 17.72 25.61
C THR A 218 2.15 16.98 26.93
N SER A 219 1.82 17.59 28.07
CA SER A 219 1.94 17.02 29.42
C SER A 219 0.70 16.23 29.88
N GLN A 220 -0.36 16.18 29.09
CA GLN A 220 -1.63 15.53 29.46
C GLN A 220 -1.96 14.38 28.52
N THR A 221 -2.77 13.44 29.02
CA THR A 221 -3.38 12.42 28.17
C THR A 221 -4.48 13.06 27.33
N LEU A 222 -4.42 12.86 26.02
CA LEU A 222 -5.50 13.15 25.10
C LEU A 222 -6.28 11.86 24.84
N VAL A 223 -7.62 11.95 24.89
CA VAL A 223 -8.52 10.88 24.44
C VAL A 223 -9.59 11.47 23.52
N ALA A 224 -9.77 10.89 22.33
CA ALA A 224 -10.91 11.18 21.48
C ALA A 224 -11.72 9.92 21.23
N ASN A 225 -13.02 9.96 21.53
CA ASN A 225 -13.94 8.84 21.32
C ASN A 225 -14.83 9.15 20.13
N VAL A 226 -14.82 8.26 19.14
CA VAL A 226 -15.68 8.31 17.95
C VAL A 226 -16.76 7.25 18.11
N TYR A 227 -18.01 7.69 18.24
CA TYR A 227 -19.17 6.82 18.42
C TYR A 227 -19.83 6.54 17.07
N GLY A 228 -20.21 5.28 16.83
CA GLY A 228 -20.80 4.89 15.54
C GLY A 228 -19.76 4.74 14.43
N PHE A 229 -18.49 4.51 14.76
CA PHE A 229 -17.43 4.30 13.78
C PHE A 229 -17.48 2.88 13.20
N SER A 230 -17.36 2.78 11.88
CA SER A 230 -16.94 1.57 11.18
C SER A 230 -16.01 1.90 10.02
N SER A 231 -15.24 0.90 9.62
CA SER A 231 -14.37 0.99 8.45
C SER A 231 -14.89 0.11 7.32
N LEU A 232 -14.60 0.52 6.09
CA LEU A 232 -14.83 -0.29 4.91
C LEU A 232 -14.05 -1.61 5.06
N ASN A 233 -14.78 -2.72 4.93
CA ASN A 233 -14.22 -4.07 4.91
C ASN A 233 -14.30 -4.70 3.52
N GLN A 234 -14.29 -3.89 2.46
CA GLN A 234 -14.24 -4.40 1.09
C GLN A 234 -12.83 -4.93 0.79
N ILE A 235 -12.54 -6.10 1.34
CA ILE A 235 -11.35 -6.88 1.02
C ILE A 235 -11.40 -7.16 -0.48
N GLN A 236 -10.54 -6.49 -1.24
CA GLN A 236 -10.14 -6.95 -2.54
C GLN A 236 -9.37 -8.24 -2.31
N VAL A 237 -10.08 -9.36 -2.35
CA VAL A 237 -9.43 -10.65 -2.51
C VAL A 237 -8.69 -10.55 -3.84
N SER A 238 -7.36 -10.57 -3.82
CA SER A 238 -6.56 -10.56 -5.06
C SER A 238 -6.71 -11.85 -5.86
N ASN A 239 -7.74 -12.63 -5.60
CA ASN A 239 -8.38 -13.44 -6.62
C ASN A 239 -9.11 -12.55 -7.64
N LYS A 240 -8.38 -11.66 -8.34
CA LYS A 240 -8.48 -11.69 -9.80
C LYS A 240 -7.81 -13.01 -10.23
N ILE A 241 -8.43 -14.13 -9.84
CA ILE A 241 -8.41 -15.32 -10.68
C ILE A 241 -8.86 -14.77 -12.02
N PRO A 242 -8.01 -14.81 -13.05
CA PRO A 242 -8.44 -14.44 -14.38
C PRO A 242 -9.79 -15.09 -14.63
N THR A 243 -10.85 -14.32 -14.92
CA THR A 243 -12.15 -14.94 -15.19
C THR A 243 -12.13 -15.71 -16.51
N GLY A 244 -11.07 -15.54 -17.30
CA GLY A 244 -10.88 -16.16 -18.59
C GLY A 244 -9.46 -16.69 -18.79
N PHE A 245 -9.35 -17.50 -19.84
CA PHE A 245 -8.08 -17.93 -20.41
C PHE A 245 -7.68 -16.93 -21.48
N VAL A 246 -6.58 -16.20 -21.27
CA VAL A 246 -6.16 -15.09 -22.15
C VAL A 246 -4.69 -15.23 -22.49
N LEU A 247 -4.37 -15.26 -23.79
CA LEU A 247 -3.01 -15.11 -24.32
C LEU A 247 -2.85 -13.69 -24.86
N ARG A 248 -1.99 -12.90 -24.22
CA ARG A 248 -1.73 -11.52 -24.62
C ARG A 248 -0.81 -11.46 -25.84
N GLN A 249 -0.84 -10.31 -26.51
CA GLN A 249 0.16 -9.98 -27.51
C GLN A 249 1.53 -9.86 -26.83
N ASN A 250 2.55 -10.50 -27.40
CA ASN A 250 3.92 -10.42 -26.89
C ASN A 250 4.43 -8.98 -26.97
N TYR A 251 5.31 -8.60 -26.05
CA TYR A 251 5.95 -7.28 -26.03
C TYR A 251 7.46 -7.40 -25.77
N PRO A 252 8.31 -6.66 -26.50
CA PRO A 252 7.97 -5.86 -27.67
C PRO A 252 7.46 -6.72 -28.87
N ASN A 253 6.74 -6.10 -29.81
CA ASN A 253 6.41 -6.71 -31.10
C ASN A 253 6.25 -5.61 -32.17
N PRO A 254 7.11 -5.55 -33.20
CA PRO A 254 8.25 -6.43 -33.46
C PRO A 254 9.34 -6.39 -32.37
N PHE A 255 10.18 -7.42 -32.28
CA PHE A 255 11.21 -7.55 -31.24
C PHE A 255 12.58 -7.96 -31.79
N ASN A 256 13.65 -7.74 -31.01
CA ASN A 256 15.03 -8.12 -31.34
C ASN A 256 15.93 -8.17 -30.08
N PRO A 257 16.57 -9.31 -29.74
CA PRO A 257 16.19 -10.68 -30.07
C PRO A 257 15.15 -11.24 -29.10
N SER A 258 14.76 -10.50 -28.06
CA SER A 258 13.93 -11.01 -26.96
C SER A 258 12.55 -10.36 -26.86
N THR A 259 11.56 -11.15 -26.44
CA THR A 259 10.20 -10.69 -26.17
C THR A 259 9.58 -11.44 -25.00
N THR A 260 8.70 -10.77 -24.24
CA THR A 260 7.89 -11.41 -23.19
C THR A 260 6.53 -11.81 -23.72
N ILE A 261 6.14 -13.05 -23.45
CA ILE A 261 4.81 -13.60 -23.68
C ILE A 261 4.09 -13.70 -22.34
N GLU A 262 2.94 -13.05 -22.23
CA GLU A 262 2.09 -13.08 -21.04
C GLU A 262 0.78 -13.80 -21.30
N PHE A 263 0.33 -14.61 -20.33
CA PHE A 263 -0.99 -15.21 -20.37
C PHE A 263 -1.62 -15.38 -18.99
N GLU A 264 -2.93 -15.60 -18.99
CA GLU A 264 -3.75 -15.71 -17.79
C GLU A 264 -4.43 -17.08 -17.72
N LEU A 265 -4.42 -17.70 -16.53
CA LEU A 265 -5.07 -18.97 -16.25
C LEU A 265 -6.18 -18.81 -15.19
N PRO A 266 -7.44 -19.16 -15.50
CA PRO A 266 -8.56 -19.06 -14.56
C PRO A 266 -8.57 -20.16 -13.48
N ARG A 267 -7.75 -21.20 -13.65
CA ARG A 267 -7.61 -22.33 -12.71
C ARG A 267 -6.33 -23.07 -13.02
N ALA A 268 -5.82 -23.81 -12.04
CA ALA A 268 -4.65 -24.65 -12.25
C ALA A 268 -4.89 -25.68 -13.37
N ALA A 269 -3.96 -25.77 -14.32
CA ALA A 269 -4.09 -26.60 -15.50
C ALA A 269 -2.71 -27.08 -15.99
N GLN A 270 -2.69 -28.19 -16.74
CA GLN A 270 -1.53 -28.54 -17.56
C GLN A 270 -1.44 -27.53 -18.71
N VAL A 271 -0.31 -26.84 -18.82
CA VAL A 271 -0.08 -25.78 -19.80
C VAL A 271 1.03 -26.19 -20.78
N SER A 272 0.82 -25.87 -22.05
CA SER A 272 1.91 -25.83 -23.04
C SER A 272 1.93 -24.50 -23.77
N LEU A 273 3.11 -23.87 -23.82
CA LEU A 273 3.39 -22.68 -24.63
C LEU A 273 4.46 -23.06 -25.65
N VAL A 274 4.08 -23.04 -26.92
CA VAL A 274 4.93 -23.50 -28.03
C VAL A 274 5.00 -22.43 -29.11
N VAL A 275 6.20 -22.21 -29.63
CA VAL A 275 6.49 -21.31 -30.75
C VAL A 275 6.61 -22.13 -32.03
N TYR A 276 6.00 -21.61 -33.10
CA TYR A 276 5.94 -22.20 -34.42
C TYR A 276 6.46 -21.20 -35.46
N ASN A 277 7.09 -21.71 -36.52
CA ASN A 277 7.37 -20.92 -37.71
C ASN A 277 6.12 -20.79 -38.62
N ILE A 278 6.23 -20.06 -39.74
CA ILE A 278 5.11 -19.87 -40.68
C ILE A 278 4.66 -21.15 -41.39
N LEU A 279 5.51 -22.18 -41.45
CA LEU A 279 5.18 -23.49 -42.01
C LEU A 279 4.40 -24.37 -41.02
N GLY A 280 4.27 -23.92 -39.77
CA GLY A 280 3.60 -24.65 -38.70
C GLY A 280 4.48 -25.68 -38.00
N GLU A 281 5.80 -25.64 -38.21
CA GLU A 281 6.76 -26.48 -37.50
C GLU A 281 7.02 -25.90 -36.11
N GLU A 282 7.08 -26.78 -35.10
CA GLU A 282 7.45 -26.41 -33.73
C GLU A 282 8.93 -26.08 -33.68
N VAL A 283 9.24 -24.84 -33.29
CA VAL A 283 10.62 -24.36 -33.21
C VAL A 283 11.12 -24.26 -31.77
N GLU A 284 10.21 -24.08 -30.80
CA GLU A 284 10.56 -24.06 -29.38
C GLU A 284 9.36 -24.38 -28.49
N THR A 285 9.56 -25.18 -27.44
CA THR A 285 8.59 -25.35 -26.35
C THR A 285 9.08 -24.57 -25.14
N MET A 286 8.42 -23.45 -24.85
CA MET A 286 8.79 -22.56 -23.74
C MET A 286 8.27 -23.07 -22.40
N VAL A 287 7.12 -23.76 -22.40
CA VAL A 287 6.44 -24.26 -21.20
C VAL A 287 5.80 -25.60 -21.50
N SER A 288 5.95 -26.56 -20.60
CA SER A 288 5.24 -27.85 -20.64
C SER A 288 5.07 -28.44 -19.24
N GLU A 289 4.31 -27.77 -18.38
CA GLU A 289 4.11 -28.18 -17.00
C GLU A 289 2.74 -27.80 -16.45
N ARG A 290 2.44 -28.24 -15.22
CA ARG A 290 1.21 -27.87 -14.52
C ARG A 290 1.44 -26.54 -13.81
N LEU A 291 0.67 -25.52 -14.19
CA LEU A 291 0.73 -24.19 -13.60
C LEU A 291 -0.51 -23.91 -12.73
N ASN A 292 -0.33 -23.10 -11.69
CA ASN A 292 -1.43 -22.60 -10.85
C ASN A 292 -2.25 -21.53 -11.57
N SER A 293 -3.45 -21.22 -11.07
CA SER A 293 -4.22 -20.06 -11.56
C SER A 293 -3.43 -18.76 -11.35
N GLY A 294 -3.56 -17.81 -12.27
CA GLY A 294 -2.86 -16.54 -12.20
C GLY A 294 -2.33 -16.08 -13.54
N ILE A 295 -1.54 -15.01 -13.51
CA ILE A 295 -0.86 -14.44 -14.67
C ILE A 295 0.54 -15.06 -14.74
N HIS A 296 0.96 -15.46 -15.93
CA HIS A 296 2.24 -16.12 -16.18
C HIS A 296 2.99 -15.37 -17.29
N ARG A 297 4.31 -15.23 -17.15
CA ARG A 297 5.17 -14.51 -18.08
C ARG A 297 6.39 -15.35 -18.42
N TYR A 298 6.68 -15.47 -19.70
CA TYR A 298 7.86 -16.16 -20.20
C TYR A 298 8.57 -15.32 -21.25
N THR A 299 9.88 -15.16 -21.10
CA THR A 299 10.73 -14.47 -22.09
C THR A 299 11.19 -15.48 -23.14
N TRP A 300 11.01 -15.14 -24.41
CA TRP A 300 11.59 -15.89 -25.52
C TRP A 300 12.84 -15.17 -26.03
N GLU A 301 13.99 -15.86 -25.97
CA GLU A 301 15.30 -15.37 -26.44
C GLU A 301 15.59 -15.92 -27.83
N ALA A 302 15.18 -15.19 -28.88
CA ALA A 302 15.20 -15.71 -30.24
C ALA A 302 16.55 -15.49 -30.98
N THR A 303 17.67 -15.53 -30.25
CA THR A 303 19.00 -15.20 -30.78
C THR A 303 19.41 -16.11 -31.94
N ASP A 304 19.07 -17.40 -31.89
CA ASP A 304 19.45 -18.39 -32.92
C ASP A 304 18.41 -18.58 -34.03
N PHE A 305 17.35 -17.77 -34.05
CA PHE A 305 16.26 -17.89 -35.00
C PHE A 305 16.34 -16.81 -36.11
N PRO A 306 15.94 -17.13 -37.36
CA PRO A 306 15.93 -16.15 -38.45
C PRO A 306 14.85 -15.08 -38.25
N SER A 307 15.11 -13.86 -38.73
CA SER A 307 14.08 -12.81 -38.76
C SER A 307 12.85 -13.26 -39.55
N GLY A 308 11.67 -12.96 -39.04
CA GLY A 308 10.43 -13.42 -39.66
C GLY A 308 9.23 -13.40 -38.75
N LEU A 309 8.12 -13.90 -39.29
CA LEU A 309 6.87 -14.08 -38.57
C LEU A 309 6.88 -15.43 -37.84
N TYR A 310 6.53 -15.40 -36.56
CA TYR A 310 6.33 -16.57 -35.73
C TYR A 310 4.92 -16.59 -35.16
N ILE A 311 4.45 -17.77 -34.78
CA ILE A 311 3.18 -17.97 -34.08
C ILE A 311 3.49 -18.61 -32.75
N TYR A 312 2.98 -18.07 -31.65
CA TYR A 312 3.02 -18.74 -30.36
C TYR A 312 1.62 -19.18 -29.97
N ARG A 313 1.52 -20.39 -29.43
CA ARG A 313 0.27 -21.04 -29.05
C ARG A 313 0.33 -21.45 -27.59
N LEU A 314 -0.69 -21.02 -26.85
CA LEU A 314 -0.95 -21.45 -25.50
C LEU A 314 -2.08 -22.49 -25.51
N LYS A 315 -1.88 -23.60 -24.80
CA LYS A 315 -2.91 -24.60 -24.51
C LYS A 315 -2.98 -24.83 -23.01
N ALA A 316 -4.19 -24.80 -22.46
CA ALA A 316 -4.48 -25.20 -21.08
C ALA A 316 -5.75 -26.05 -21.02
N GLY A 317 -5.60 -27.36 -20.82
CA GLY A 317 -6.71 -28.31 -20.91
C GLY A 317 -7.39 -28.29 -22.30
N LYS A 318 -8.67 -27.87 -22.35
CA LYS A 318 -9.45 -27.74 -23.60
C LYS A 318 -9.30 -26.38 -24.29
N SER A 319 -8.74 -25.39 -23.61
CA SER A 319 -8.60 -24.02 -24.14
C SER A 319 -7.31 -23.89 -24.95
N VAL A 320 -7.40 -23.27 -26.13
CA VAL A 320 -6.26 -23.00 -27.01
C VAL A 320 -6.37 -21.57 -27.55
N GLN A 321 -5.29 -20.81 -27.48
CA GLN A 321 -5.18 -19.49 -28.13
C GLN A 321 -3.84 -19.38 -28.84
N SER A 322 -3.79 -18.59 -29.91
CA SER A 322 -2.57 -18.34 -30.66
C SER A 322 -2.48 -16.87 -31.07
N ARG A 323 -1.26 -16.39 -31.18
CA ARG A 323 -0.93 -15.01 -31.54
C ARG A 323 0.30 -15.01 -32.45
N LYS A 324 0.48 -13.91 -33.17
CA LYS A 324 1.58 -13.72 -34.13
C LYS A 324 2.60 -12.76 -33.56
N MET A 325 3.88 -13.01 -33.78
CA MET A 325 4.98 -12.12 -33.39
C MET A 325 6.00 -11.98 -34.51
N VAL A 326 6.66 -10.83 -34.60
CA VAL A 326 7.63 -10.51 -35.66
C VAL A 326 9.01 -10.32 -35.04
N LEU A 327 9.93 -11.22 -35.36
CA LEU A 327 11.35 -11.09 -35.02
C LEU A 327 12.04 -10.24 -36.09
N LEU A 328 12.68 -9.14 -35.67
CA LEU A 328 13.54 -8.33 -36.51
C LEU A 328 14.99 -8.54 -36.10
N ARG A 329 15.90 -8.43 -37.06
CA ARG A 329 17.31 -8.19 -36.83
C ARG A 329 17.69 -6.86 -37.47
#